data_AF-A0A151TAV7-F1
#
_entry.id   AF-A0A151TAV7-F1
#
_cell.length_a   1.000
_cell.length_b   1.000
_cell.length_c   1.000
_cell.angle_alpha   90.00
_cell.angle_beta   90.00
_cell.angle_gamma   90.00
#
_symmetry.space_group_name_H-M   'P 1'
#
loop_
_entity.id
_entity.type
_entity.pdbx_description
1 polymer ?
#
loop_
_entity_poly.entity_id
_entity_poly.type
_entity_poly.pdbx_seq_one_letter_code
_entity_poly.pdbx_strand_id
1 'polypeptide(L)'
;MCGIFAYLNYNVDRERRYILQVLFNGLRRLEYRGYDSAGIAIDDSSAKCNSNSNSTPPPLVFRQEGNIESLVKSVYKEVEETEVNLEDRFGTHAGIAHTRWATHGEPAPRNSHPQTSGPGNEFLVVHNGVITNYEVALIHSE
;
A
#
# COMPACT_ATOMS: atom_id res chain seq x y z
N MET A 1 -5.16 17.85 3.73
CA MET A 1 -3.73 17.46 3.82
C MET A 1 -3.62 15.94 3.72
N CYS A 2 -2.62 15.33 3.11
CA CYS A 2 -2.55 13.87 3.05
C CYS A 2 -2.06 13.25 4.38
N GLY A 3 -2.14 11.92 4.51
CA GLY A 3 -1.64 11.14 5.65
C GLY A 3 -0.75 9.98 5.20
N ILE A 4 0.41 9.80 5.83
CA ILE A 4 1.31 8.66 5.61
C ILE A 4 1.37 7.85 6.90
N PHE A 5 1.26 6.53 6.77
CA PHE A 5 1.49 5.59 7.85
C PHE A 5 2.28 4.39 7.32
N ALA A 6 3.19 3.86 8.12
CA ALA A 6 3.91 2.63 7.80
C ALA A 6 4.05 1.80 9.08
N TYR A 7 4.07 0.48 8.91
CA TYR A 7 4.30 -0.48 9.98
C TYR A 7 5.41 -1.43 9.55
N LEU A 8 6.40 -1.59 10.42
CA LEU A 8 7.50 -2.52 10.21
C LEU A 8 7.61 -3.40 11.45
N ASN A 9 7.53 -4.71 11.25
CA ASN A 9 7.94 -5.69 12.25
C ASN A 9 9.26 -6.31 11.83
N TYR A 10 10.18 -6.45 12.78
CA TYR A 10 11.51 -6.99 12.56
C TYR A 10 11.83 -7.99 13.66
N ASN A 11 12.09 -9.25 13.28
CA ASN A 11 12.25 -10.37 14.21
C ASN A 11 11.08 -10.49 15.20
N VAL A 12 9.87 -10.12 14.76
CA VAL A 12 8.63 -10.25 15.52
C VAL A 12 7.60 -10.84 14.58
N ASP A 13 7.21 -12.07 14.88
CA ASP A 13 6.30 -12.83 14.06
C ASP A 13 4.85 -12.29 14.15
N ARG A 14 4.30 -11.88 13.01
CA ARG A 14 2.98 -11.26 12.90
C ARG A 14 2.18 -11.86 11.75
N GLU A 15 0.90 -12.10 12.00
CA GLU A 15 -0.06 -12.51 10.97
C GLU A 15 -0.37 -11.36 10.01
N ARG A 16 -0.62 -11.69 8.74
CA ARG A 16 -1.07 -10.72 7.72
C ARG A 16 -2.32 -9.97 8.16
N ARG A 17 -3.30 -10.68 8.74
CA ARG A 17 -4.51 -10.07 9.31
C ARG A 17 -4.19 -8.97 10.31
N TYR A 18 -3.23 -9.21 11.21
CA TYR A 18 -2.80 -8.24 12.21
C TYR A 18 -2.12 -7.03 11.54
N ILE A 19 -1.21 -7.27 10.58
CA ILE A 19 -0.53 -6.22 9.82
C ILE A 19 -1.55 -5.30 9.14
N LEU A 20 -2.51 -5.88 8.43
CA LEU A 20 -3.61 -5.14 7.78
C LEU A 20 -4.39 -4.29 8.77
N GLN A 21 -4.78 -4.86 9.91
CA GLN A 21 -5.50 -4.12 10.95
C GLN A 21 -4.69 -2.94 11.50
N VAL A 22 -3.38 -3.11 11.70
CA VAL A 22 -2.50 -2.02 12.13
C VAL A 22 -2.45 -0.90 11.09
N LEU A 23 -2.30 -1.23 9.81
CA LEU A 23 -2.33 -0.24 8.72
C LEU A 23 -3.67 0.51 8.65
N PHE A 24 -4.79 -0.21 8.69
CA PHE A 24 -6.13 0.39 8.68
C PHE A 24 -6.36 1.30 9.89
N ASN A 25 -5.96 0.86 11.09
CA ASN A 25 -6.09 1.69 12.29
C ASN A 25 -5.19 2.92 12.24
N GLY A 26 -4.00 2.81 11.65
CA GLY A 26 -3.13 3.95 11.36
C GLY A 26 -3.81 4.95 10.43
N LEU A 27 -4.40 4.47 9.34
CA LEU A 27 -5.13 5.32 8.38
C LEU A 27 -6.36 5.99 8.99
N ARG A 28 -7.17 5.29 9.79
CA ARG A 28 -8.33 5.89 10.50
C ARG A 28 -7.93 7.09 11.37
N ARG A 29 -6.74 7.05 11.98
CA ARG A 29 -6.22 8.19 12.76
C ARG A 29 -5.79 9.38 11.90
N LEU A 30 -5.62 9.18 10.59
CA LEU A 30 -5.18 10.19 9.63
C LEU A 30 -6.29 10.64 8.67
N GLU A 31 -7.46 10.01 8.73
CA GLU A 31 -8.59 10.26 7.82
C GLU A 31 -9.07 11.73 7.86
N TYR A 32 -8.98 12.39 9.03
CA TYR A 32 -9.32 13.82 9.15
C TYR A 32 -8.45 14.73 8.27
N ARG A 33 -7.29 14.25 7.80
CA ARG A 33 -6.41 15.02 6.94
C ARG A 33 -6.89 14.95 5.49
N GLY A 34 -7.27 13.77 5.00
CA GLY A 34 -7.65 13.51 3.61
C GLY A 34 -8.45 12.21 3.44
N TYR A 35 -9.46 12.25 2.58
CA TYR A 35 -10.50 11.22 2.46
C TYR A 35 -11.02 11.03 1.03
N ASP A 36 -10.35 11.60 0.02
CA ASP A 36 -10.75 11.44 -1.38
C ASP A 36 -10.40 10.05 -1.91
N SER A 37 -9.28 9.51 -1.46
CA SER A 37 -8.87 8.14 -1.72
C SER A 37 -7.81 7.64 -0.73
N ALA A 38 -7.62 6.34 -0.67
CA ALA A 38 -6.62 5.71 0.18
C ALA A 38 -6.04 4.44 -0.45
N GLY A 39 -4.90 3.99 0.08
CA GLY A 39 -4.32 2.72 -0.32
C GLY A 39 -3.28 2.20 0.65
N ILE A 40 -2.96 0.92 0.50
CA ILE A 40 -1.97 0.20 1.29
C ILE A 40 -1.15 -0.73 0.40
N ALA A 41 0.04 -1.09 0.84
CA ALA A 41 0.81 -2.18 0.25
C ALA A 41 1.43 -3.08 1.32
N ILE A 42 1.46 -4.38 1.04
CA ILE A 42 2.00 -5.44 1.91
C ILE A 42 2.62 -6.55 1.06
N ASP A 43 3.55 -7.32 1.62
CA ASP A 43 4.13 -8.49 0.94
C ASP A 43 3.09 -9.62 0.71
N ASP A 44 3.16 -10.24 -0.48
CA ASP A 44 2.29 -11.34 -0.93
C ASP A 44 2.60 -12.70 -0.29
N SER A 45 3.84 -12.96 0.06
CA SER A 45 4.21 -14.20 0.74
C SER A 45 5.24 -13.88 1.80
N SER A 46 5.19 -14.60 2.93
CA SER A 46 6.33 -14.64 3.82
C SER A 46 7.46 -15.22 2.99
N ALA A 47 8.43 -14.41 2.58
CA ALA A 47 9.62 -14.90 1.94
C ALA A 47 10.26 -15.89 2.92
N LYS A 48 9.95 -17.18 2.78
CA LYS A 48 10.85 -18.21 3.26
C LYS A 48 12.03 -18.06 2.33
N CYS A 49 13.00 -17.25 2.75
CA CYS A 49 14.30 -17.09 2.14
C CYS A 49 15.05 -18.43 2.27
N ASN A 50 14.53 -19.49 1.65
CA ASN A 50 15.30 -20.66 1.35
C ASN A 50 16.20 -20.24 0.20
N SER A 51 17.49 -20.23 0.49
CA SER A 51 18.61 -19.63 -0.25
C SER A 51 18.77 -20.01 -1.74
N ASN A 52 17.80 -20.68 -2.37
CA ASN A 52 17.91 -21.32 -3.68
C ASN A 52 16.81 -20.90 -4.70
N SER A 53 15.93 -19.94 -4.38
CA SER A 53 14.97 -19.36 -5.32
C SER A 53 14.91 -17.84 -5.11
N ASN A 54 15.41 -17.07 -6.08
CA ASN A 54 15.63 -15.63 -5.96
C ASN A 54 14.42 -14.76 -6.34
N SER A 55 13.23 -15.32 -6.57
CA SER A 55 12.06 -14.53 -6.94
C SER A 55 11.07 -14.42 -5.78
N THR A 56 11.15 -13.32 -5.03
CA THR A 56 10.06 -12.90 -4.13
C THR A 56 8.89 -12.44 -4.99
N PRO A 57 7.66 -12.89 -4.73
CA PRO A 57 6.49 -12.37 -5.44
C PRO A 57 6.36 -10.86 -5.23
N PRO A 58 5.80 -10.12 -6.20
CA PRO A 58 5.58 -8.69 -6.05
C PRO A 58 4.65 -8.41 -4.86
N PRO A 59 4.82 -7.27 -4.16
CA PRO A 59 3.92 -6.89 -3.09
C PRO A 59 2.50 -6.65 -3.60
N LEU A 60 1.53 -6.97 -2.75
CA LEU A 60 0.11 -6.68 -2.95
C LEU A 60 -0.13 -5.20 -2.72
N VAL A 61 -0.84 -4.55 -3.64
CA VAL A 61 -1.12 -3.12 -3.60
C VAL A 61 -2.62 -2.89 -3.76
N PHE A 62 -3.24 -2.37 -2.72
CA PHE A 62 -4.67 -2.09 -2.70
C PHE A 62 -4.92 -0.59 -2.70
N ARG A 63 -5.78 -0.12 -3.59
CA ARG A 63 -6.09 1.31 -3.77
C ARG A 63 -7.56 1.49 -4.04
N GLN A 64 -8.20 2.43 -3.35
CA GLN A 64 -9.64 2.64 -3.45
C GLN A 64 -9.98 4.12 -3.34
N GLU A 65 -10.94 4.56 -4.15
CA GLU A 65 -11.55 5.89 -4.03
C GLU A 65 -12.52 5.94 -2.84
N GLY A 66 -12.57 7.08 -2.18
CA GLY A 66 -13.38 7.36 -1.01
C GLY A 66 -12.63 7.21 0.30
N ASN A 67 -13.41 7.09 1.37
CA ASN A 67 -12.93 7.04 2.75
C ASN A 67 -12.24 5.70 3.10
N ILE A 68 -11.71 5.60 4.32
CA ILE A 68 -10.99 4.39 4.76
C ILE A 68 -11.87 3.15 4.75
N GLU A 69 -13.16 3.31 5.04
CA GLU A 69 -14.09 2.19 5.07
C GLU A 69 -14.33 1.60 3.68
N SER A 70 -14.34 2.42 2.62
CA SER A 70 -14.35 1.93 1.24
C SER A 70 -13.12 1.07 0.93
N LEU A 71 -11.92 1.52 1.33
CA LEU A 71 -10.69 0.75 1.15
C LEU A 71 -10.74 -0.58 1.91
N VAL A 72 -11.16 -0.58 3.18
CA VAL A 72 -11.25 -1.80 4.00
C VAL A 72 -12.14 -2.85 3.34
N LYS A 73 -13.32 -2.43 2.84
CA LYS A 73 -14.25 -3.33 2.14
C LYS A 73 -13.64 -3.88 0.85
N SER A 74 -12.99 -3.03 0.06
CA SER A 74 -12.32 -3.43 -1.17
C SER A 74 -11.20 -4.44 -0.93
N VAL A 75 -10.35 -4.21 0.09
CA VAL A 75 -9.25 -5.12 0.43
C VAL A 75 -9.77 -6.51 0.82
N TYR A 76 -10.76 -6.58 1.71
CA TYR A 76 -11.28 -7.88 2.14
C TYR A 76 -11.99 -8.63 1.01
N LYS A 77 -12.68 -7.90 0.12
CA LYS A 77 -13.28 -8.48 -1.08
C LYS A 77 -12.21 -9.04 -2.01
N GLU A 78 -11.16 -8.28 -2.31
CA GLU A 78 -10.09 -8.70 -3.21
C GLU A 78 -9.28 -9.87 -2.63
N VAL A 79 -9.02 -9.87 -1.32
CA VAL A 79 -8.39 -11.00 -0.61
C VAL A 79 -9.20 -12.28 -0.73
N GLU A 80 -10.53 -12.19 -0.66
CA GLU A 80 -11.43 -13.34 -0.84
C GLU A 80 -11.43 -13.83 -2.30
N GLU A 81 -11.44 -12.92 -3.28
CA GLU A 81 -11.43 -13.24 -4.71
C GLU A 81 -10.07 -13.82 -5.19
N THR A 82 -8.97 -13.39 -4.59
CA THR A 82 -7.59 -13.81 -4.96
C THR A 82 -7.04 -14.94 -4.08
N GLU A 83 -7.84 -15.46 -3.15
CA GLU A 83 -7.47 -16.54 -2.22
C GLU A 83 -6.20 -16.24 -1.38
N VAL A 84 -5.96 -14.96 -1.06
CA VAL A 84 -4.81 -14.56 -0.23
C VAL A 84 -4.98 -15.04 1.21
N ASN A 85 -4.01 -15.79 1.71
CA ASN A 85 -4.08 -16.34 3.06
C ASN A 85 -3.84 -15.27 4.15
N LEU A 86 -4.88 -14.88 4.88
CA LEU A 86 -4.77 -13.90 5.97
C LEU A 86 -4.01 -14.41 7.21
N GLU A 87 -3.83 -15.72 7.33
CA GLU A 87 -3.16 -16.38 8.45
C GLU A 87 -1.65 -16.58 8.21
N ASP A 88 -1.15 -16.17 7.04
CA ASP A 88 0.29 -16.15 6.77
C ASP A 88 1.02 -15.26 7.78
N ARG A 89 2.20 -15.71 8.20
CA ARG A 89 2.97 -15.09 9.28
C ARG A 89 4.32 -14.60 8.78
N PHE A 90 4.72 -13.43 9.27
CA PHE A 90 5.91 -12.72 8.84
C PHE A 90 6.81 -12.44 10.04
N GLY A 91 8.00 -13.03 10.05
CA GLY A 91 9.05 -12.68 11.02
C GLY A 91 9.59 -11.27 10.83
N THR A 92 9.68 -10.83 9.57
CA THR A 92 10.02 -9.46 9.17
C THR A 92 9.12 -9.05 8.00
N HIS A 93 8.53 -7.86 8.08
CA HIS A 93 7.63 -7.29 7.06
C HIS A 93 7.60 -5.76 7.16
N ALA A 94 7.39 -5.10 6.02
CA ALA A 94 7.14 -3.66 5.95
C ALA A 94 5.87 -3.37 5.14
N GLY A 95 4.87 -2.79 5.80
CA GLY A 95 3.64 -2.31 5.17
C GLY A 95 3.60 -0.79 5.13
N ILE A 96 3.12 -0.23 4.02
CA ILE A 96 2.94 1.21 3.84
C ILE A 96 1.48 1.53 3.52
N ALA A 97 1.04 2.71 3.92
CA ALA A 97 -0.35 3.12 3.85
C ALA A 97 -0.45 4.64 3.65
N HIS A 98 -1.45 5.08 2.86
CA HIS A 98 -1.66 6.49 2.55
C HIS A 98 -3.13 6.89 2.52
N THR A 99 -3.41 8.10 3.01
CA THR A 99 -4.65 8.83 2.70
C THR A 99 -4.35 10.04 1.85
N ARG A 100 -5.15 10.23 0.80
CA ARG A 100 -4.96 11.27 -0.21
C ARG A 100 -6.04 12.33 -0.11
N TRP A 101 -5.59 13.58 -0.15
CA TRP A 101 -6.38 14.74 -0.54
C TRP A 101 -5.94 15.11 -1.96
N ALA A 102 -6.84 15.02 -2.94
CA ALA A 102 -6.49 15.20 -4.34
C ALA A 102 -6.20 16.68 -4.65
N THR A 103 -4.99 16.97 -5.13
CA THR A 103 -4.61 18.31 -5.63
C THR A 103 -4.35 18.31 -7.14
N HIS A 104 -3.83 17.21 -7.69
CA HIS A 104 -3.59 17.01 -9.12
C HIS A 104 -4.22 15.67 -9.54
N GLY A 105 -5.04 15.68 -10.59
CA GLY A 105 -5.78 14.49 -11.04
C GLY A 105 -6.94 14.11 -10.12
N GLU A 106 -7.97 13.52 -10.72
CA GLU A 106 -9.18 13.10 -10.02
C GLU A 106 -8.90 12.03 -8.94
N PRO A 107 -9.74 11.93 -7.89
CA PRO A 107 -9.78 10.77 -7.04
C PRO A 107 -10.04 9.51 -7.89
N ALA A 108 -9.11 8.56 -7.86
CA ALA A 108 -9.22 7.29 -8.57
C ALA A 108 -8.18 6.30 -8.01
N PRO A 109 -8.40 4.98 -8.08
CA PRO A 109 -7.41 3.99 -7.67
C PRO A 109 -6.03 4.21 -8.31
N ARG A 110 -5.99 4.48 -9.62
CA ARG A 110 -4.73 4.76 -10.35
C ARG A 110 -3.93 5.94 -9.81
N ASN A 111 -4.62 6.98 -9.32
CA ASN A 111 -4.01 8.20 -8.78
C ASN A 111 -3.74 8.12 -7.27
N SER A 112 -4.24 7.08 -6.61
CA SER A 112 -4.06 6.85 -5.18
C SER A 112 -2.67 6.27 -4.92
N HIS A 113 -2.11 6.60 -3.76
CA HIS A 113 -0.87 5.98 -3.30
C HIS A 113 -1.17 4.65 -2.59
N PRO A 114 -0.20 3.71 -2.49
CA PRO A 114 1.18 3.79 -3.02
C PRO A 114 1.25 3.83 -4.55
N GLN A 115 2.14 4.67 -5.08
CA GLN A 115 2.47 4.69 -6.51
C GLN A 115 3.53 3.64 -6.80
N THR A 116 3.45 2.99 -7.96
CA THR A 116 4.34 1.90 -8.38
C THR A 116 5.31 2.35 -9.47
N SER A 117 6.53 1.82 -9.46
CA SER A 117 7.52 2.05 -10.53
C SER A 117 7.19 1.31 -11.84
N GLY A 118 6.33 0.29 -11.81
CA GLY A 118 5.98 -0.49 -12.99
C GLY A 118 5.14 -1.74 -12.67
N PRO A 119 4.85 -2.59 -13.66
CA PRO A 119 3.96 -3.75 -13.48
C PRO A 119 4.43 -4.75 -12.42
N GLY A 120 5.73 -4.82 -12.15
CA GLY A 120 6.32 -5.72 -11.15
C GLY A 120 6.32 -5.19 -9.71
N ASN A 121 5.85 -3.96 -9.46
CA ASN A 121 5.88 -3.33 -8.13
C ASN A 121 7.26 -3.37 -7.45
N GLU A 122 8.35 -3.25 -8.24
CA GLU A 122 9.72 -3.29 -7.74
C GLU A 122 9.99 -2.19 -6.71
N PHE A 123 9.41 -1.00 -6.94
CA PHE A 123 9.42 0.10 -5.99
C PHE A 123 8.01 0.66 -5.80
N LEU A 124 7.69 0.94 -4.54
CA LEU A 124 6.44 1.57 -4.13
C LEU A 124 6.73 2.83 -3.32
N VAL A 125 5.95 3.88 -3.54
CA VAL A 125 6.14 5.16 -2.84
C VAL A 125 4.83 5.83 -2.44
N VAL A 126 4.78 6.31 -1.20
CA VAL A 126 3.75 7.19 -0.67
C VAL A 126 4.35 8.59 -0.51
N HIS A 127 3.57 9.63 -0.82
CA HIS A 127 4.09 11.00 -0.84
C HIS A 127 3.08 12.00 -0.31
N ASN A 128 3.56 12.91 0.55
CA ASN A 128 2.81 14.07 1.03
C ASN A 128 3.58 15.32 0.63
N GLY A 129 3.04 16.07 -0.33
CA GLY A 129 3.68 17.26 -0.86
C GLY A 129 3.34 17.44 -2.33
N VAL A 130 4.07 18.32 -2.99
CA VAL A 130 3.97 18.55 -4.44
C VAL A 130 5.37 18.48 -5.02
N ILE A 131 5.57 17.66 -6.05
CA ILE A 131 6.80 17.66 -6.85
C ILE A 131 6.63 18.75 -7.92
N THR A 132 7.20 19.92 -7.69
CA THR A 132 6.95 21.13 -8.49
C THR A 132 7.48 21.07 -9.92
N ASN A 133 8.35 20.11 -10.22
CA ASN A 133 8.99 19.92 -11.52
C ASN A 133 8.76 18.50 -12.07
N TYR A 134 7.65 17.84 -11.71
CA TYR A 134 7.39 16.46 -12.13
C TYR A 134 7.36 16.29 -13.66
N GLU A 135 6.93 17.32 -14.39
CA GLU A 135 6.90 17.31 -15.85
C GLU A 135 8.29 17.05 -16.45
N VAL A 136 9.36 17.61 -15.87
CA VAL A 136 10.74 17.38 -16.34
C VAL A 136 11.16 15.93 -16.15
N ALA A 137 10.69 15.29 -15.08
CA ALA A 137 10.98 13.88 -14.79
C ALA A 137 10.21 12.92 -15.73
N LEU A 138 9.04 13.34 -16.24
CA LEU A 138 8.23 12.54 -17.17
C LEU A 138 8.73 12.56 -18.62
N ILE A 139 9.60 13.49 -19.00
CA ILE A 139 10.10 13.61 -20.39
C ILE A 139 10.87 12.36 -20.86
N HIS A 140 11.39 11.55 -19.94
CA HIS A 140 12.24 10.39 -20.26
C HIS A 140 11.58 9.04 -19.93
N SER A 141 10.27 9.01 -19.64
CA SER A 141 9.55 7.80 -19.22
C SER A 141 8.70 7.16 -20.32
N GLU A 142 9.24 7.05 -21.53
CA GLU A 142 8.65 6.24 -22.64
C GLU A 142 9.14 4.79 -22.63
#